data_AF-A0A2V9UAG7-F1
#
_entry.id   AF-A0A2V9UAG7-F1
#
_cell.length_a   1.000
_cell.length_b   1.000
_cell.length_c   1.000
_cell.angle_alpha   90.00
_cell.angle_beta   90.00
_cell.angle_gamma   90.00
#
_symmetry.space_group_name_H-M   'P 1'
#
loop_
_entity.id
_entity.type
_entity.pdbx_description
1 polymer ?
#
loop_
_entity_poly.entity_id
_entity_poly.type
_entity_poly.pdbx_seq_one_letter_code
_entity_poly.pdbx_strand_id
1 'polypeptide(L)'
;MAKDMANRYLSQMAEFSTRKLVSLDSLLPNEPEHITAAKISDLRSKVDSTQKRLRLTKERRARLLRDVEAYEGTGLGEDDRLAMLAILMHRYAKRIPQTGLFSENADPDPSRPLAVDSSVFEASRLHLFHSYGRPYYFGIDDLCDASSENAEQFLRLAAILVEAIATRLIRGRPASLRSDEQDRLLRERAASFIKDWNFPQFDHVRTLVDLIAKQCLAVSLEPNAWIGAGANAYGVLQTEFERINTQEPDLGRTLKYAVAYNAITLVPQYECKNKIWCLLELGGIPKLHYGLTLKRGGFIEGTLSELASYNRNSA
;
A
#
# COMPACT_ATOMS: atom_id res chain seq x y z
N MET A 1 -6.21 22.61 -2.30
CA MET A 1 -6.23 22.53 -3.77
C MET A 1 -7.07 21.36 -4.29
N ALA A 2 -6.66 20.09 -4.11
CA ALA A 2 -7.43 18.93 -4.61
C ALA A 2 -8.87 18.85 -4.02
N LYS A 3 -8.99 18.99 -2.70
CA LYS A 3 -10.31 19.05 -2.01
C LYS A 3 -11.20 20.19 -2.53
N ASP A 4 -10.62 21.36 -2.81
CA ASP A 4 -11.35 22.51 -3.36
C ASP A 4 -11.85 22.27 -4.79
N MET A 5 -11.07 21.57 -5.61
CA MET A 5 -11.46 21.18 -6.96
C MET A 5 -12.66 20.24 -6.95
N ALA A 6 -12.65 19.23 -6.07
CA ALA A 6 -13.79 18.32 -5.89
C ALA A 6 -15.07 19.06 -5.46
N ASN A 7 -14.95 19.98 -4.49
CA ASN A 7 -16.10 20.73 -3.98
C ASN A 7 -16.72 21.64 -5.06
N ARG A 8 -15.90 22.25 -5.91
CA ARG A 8 -16.39 23.01 -7.08
C ARG A 8 -17.13 22.12 -8.06
N TYR A 9 -16.60 20.94 -8.36
CA TYR A 9 -17.25 19.98 -9.24
C TYR A 9 -18.63 19.54 -8.70
N LEU A 10 -18.71 19.19 -7.41
CA LEU A 10 -19.96 18.83 -6.74
C LEU A 10 -21.01 19.96 -6.81
N SER A 11 -20.60 21.21 -6.63
CA SER A 11 -21.50 22.36 -6.65
C SER A 11 -22.17 22.60 -8.02
N GLN A 12 -21.58 22.10 -9.11
CA GLN A 12 -22.13 22.22 -10.46
C GLN A 12 -23.17 21.16 -10.79
N MET A 13 -23.27 20.08 -10.00
CA MET A 13 -24.22 18.99 -10.23
C MET A 13 -25.54 19.26 -9.50
N ALA A 14 -26.67 19.18 -10.21
CA ALA A 14 -28.00 19.54 -9.69
C ALA A 14 -28.44 18.65 -8.51
N GLU A 15 -28.05 17.38 -8.53
CA GLU A 15 -28.42 16.36 -7.55
C GLU A 15 -27.78 16.61 -6.18
N PHE A 16 -26.62 17.27 -6.17
CA PHE A 16 -25.84 17.59 -4.98
C PHE A 16 -26.14 19.01 -4.46
N SER A 17 -26.21 19.99 -5.36
CA SER A 17 -26.49 21.39 -5.01
C SER A 17 -27.88 21.56 -4.38
N THR A 18 -28.90 20.89 -4.92
CA THR A 18 -30.27 20.90 -4.36
C THR A 18 -30.33 20.37 -2.93
N ARG A 19 -29.43 19.45 -2.57
CA ARG A 19 -29.34 18.82 -1.25
C ARG A 19 -28.27 19.44 -0.35
N LYS A 20 -27.63 20.54 -0.78
CA LYS A 20 -26.54 21.23 -0.07
C LYS A 20 -25.35 20.32 0.28
N LEU A 21 -25.09 19.29 -0.54
CA LEU A 21 -23.94 18.40 -0.40
C LEU A 21 -22.74 19.01 -1.13
N VAL A 22 -21.91 19.73 -0.39
CA VAL A 22 -20.83 20.57 -0.95
C VAL A 22 -19.42 20.06 -0.66
N SER A 23 -19.27 19.03 0.17
CA SER A 23 -17.97 18.48 0.57
C SER A 23 -17.85 17.02 0.19
N LEU A 24 -16.90 16.69 -0.70
CA LEU A 24 -16.64 15.29 -1.06
C LEU A 24 -16.16 14.46 0.14
N ASP A 25 -15.40 15.09 1.04
CA ASP A 25 -14.89 14.46 2.27
C ASP A 25 -16.02 13.90 3.14
N SER A 26 -17.12 14.65 3.30
CA SER A 26 -18.29 14.18 4.08
C SER A 26 -19.04 13.01 3.44
N LEU A 27 -18.80 12.73 2.16
CA LEU A 27 -19.46 11.66 1.40
C LEU A 27 -18.58 10.40 1.32
N LEU A 28 -17.30 10.52 1.69
CA LEU A 28 -16.29 9.48 1.68
C LEU A 28 -15.84 9.19 3.13
N PRO A 29 -16.65 8.47 3.92
CA PRO A 29 -16.28 8.15 5.30
C PRO A 29 -14.93 7.41 5.38
N ASN A 30 -14.14 7.77 6.39
CA ASN A 30 -12.84 7.18 6.72
C ASN A 30 -12.96 5.98 7.69
N GLU A 31 -14.16 5.43 7.86
CA GLU A 31 -14.38 4.31 8.77
C GLU A 31 -13.96 3.00 8.10
N PRO A 32 -12.95 2.30 8.65
CA PRO A 32 -12.53 1.02 8.11
C PRO A 32 -13.61 -0.03 8.37
N GLU A 33 -13.92 -0.82 7.35
CA GLU A 33 -14.70 -2.02 7.57
C GLU A 33 -13.84 -3.15 8.12
N HIS A 34 -14.42 -3.94 9.01
CA HIS A 34 -13.79 -5.12 9.56
C HIS A 34 -14.14 -6.36 8.74
N ILE A 35 -13.23 -7.33 8.74
CA ILE A 35 -13.49 -8.62 8.09
C ILE A 35 -14.61 -9.38 8.82
N THR A 36 -15.34 -10.21 8.07
CA THR A 36 -16.45 -11.02 8.60
C THR A 36 -15.99 -11.94 9.74
N ALA A 37 -16.89 -12.31 10.65
CA ALA A 37 -16.61 -13.23 11.77
C ALA A 37 -15.96 -14.57 11.33
N ALA A 38 -16.37 -15.12 10.18
CA ALA A 38 -15.77 -16.33 9.61
C ALA A 38 -14.28 -16.13 9.28
N LYS A 39 -13.95 -15.00 8.62
CA LYS A 39 -12.56 -14.61 8.32
C LYS A 39 -11.74 -14.31 9.58
N ILE A 40 -12.36 -13.74 10.62
CA ILE A 40 -11.71 -13.55 11.93
C ILE A 40 -11.34 -14.90 12.54
N SER A 41 -12.25 -15.88 12.50
CA SER A 41 -11.98 -17.23 13.02
C SER A 41 -10.84 -17.93 12.27
N ASP A 42 -10.76 -17.77 10.95
CA ASP A 42 -9.63 -18.23 10.14
C ASP A 42 -8.32 -17.51 10.52
N LEU A 43 -8.35 -16.19 10.68
CA LEU A 43 -7.20 -15.40 11.11
C LEU A 43 -6.68 -15.83 12.48
N ARG A 44 -7.56 -16.04 13.46
CA ARG A 44 -7.20 -16.58 14.78
C ARG A 44 -6.48 -17.93 14.63
N SER A 45 -7.03 -18.83 13.81
CA SER A 45 -6.44 -20.16 13.56
C SER A 45 -5.05 -20.07 12.92
N LYS A 46 -4.83 -19.10 12.02
CA LYS A 46 -3.51 -18.83 11.42
C LYS A 46 -2.52 -18.24 12.43
N VAL A 47 -2.96 -17.35 13.32
CA VAL A 47 -2.13 -16.82 14.41
C VAL A 47 -1.72 -17.94 15.38
N ASP A 48 -2.65 -18.81 15.76
CA ASP A 48 -2.38 -19.96 16.61
C ASP A 48 -1.39 -20.94 15.96
N SER A 49 -1.57 -21.20 14.67
CA SER A 49 -0.66 -22.04 13.88
C SER A 49 0.73 -21.41 13.78
N THR A 50 0.79 -20.08 13.64
CA THR A 50 2.04 -19.31 13.62
C THR A 50 2.76 -19.39 14.96
N GLN A 51 2.03 -19.32 16.09
CA GLN A 51 2.61 -19.51 17.41
C GLN A 51 3.31 -20.85 17.54
N LYS A 52 2.63 -21.93 17.14
CA LYS A 52 3.17 -23.29 17.18
C LYS A 52 4.40 -23.44 16.28
N ARG A 53 4.30 -22.95 15.04
CA ARG A 53 5.39 -23.02 14.05
C ARG A 53 6.64 -22.29 14.50
N LEU A 54 6.48 -21.12 15.10
CA LEU A 54 7.60 -20.31 15.62
C LEU A 54 8.03 -20.72 17.04
N ARG A 55 7.36 -21.72 17.64
CA ARG A 55 7.62 -22.22 19.00
C ARG A 55 7.58 -21.12 20.08
N LEU A 56 6.65 -20.16 19.94
CA LEU A 56 6.49 -19.10 20.94
C LEU A 56 5.77 -19.61 22.19
N THR A 57 6.30 -19.25 23.36
CA THR A 57 5.66 -19.47 24.66
C THR A 57 4.33 -18.70 24.76
N LYS A 58 3.41 -19.19 25.61
CA LYS A 58 2.12 -18.53 25.81
C LYS A 58 2.30 -17.16 26.47
N GLU A 59 3.28 -17.06 27.37
CA GLU A 59 3.65 -15.87 28.11
C GLU A 59 4.16 -14.78 27.16
N ARG A 60 5.02 -15.15 26.19
CA ARG A 60 5.51 -14.21 25.18
C ARG A 60 4.40 -13.71 24.28
N ARG A 61 3.52 -14.60 23.79
CA ARG A 61 2.34 -14.20 23.02
C ARG A 61 1.45 -13.23 23.80
N ALA A 62 1.15 -13.54 25.08
CA ALA A 62 0.32 -12.68 25.91
C ALA A 62 0.96 -11.30 26.14
N ARG A 63 2.29 -11.22 26.25
CA ARG A 63 3.01 -9.95 26.33
C ARG A 63 2.87 -9.12 25.06
N LEU A 64 3.14 -9.73 23.90
CA LEU A 64 2.98 -9.04 22.61
C LEU A 64 1.54 -8.57 22.38
N LEU A 65 0.55 -9.37 22.78
CA LEU A 65 -0.86 -8.98 22.69
C LEU A 65 -1.16 -7.76 23.58
N ARG A 66 -0.65 -7.72 24.82
CA ARG A 66 -0.80 -6.53 25.69
C ARG A 66 -0.15 -5.30 25.08
N ASP A 67 1.02 -5.45 24.46
CA ASP A 67 1.69 -4.33 23.79
C ASP A 67 0.85 -3.79 22.61
N VAL A 68 0.15 -4.68 21.88
CA VAL A 68 -0.80 -4.31 20.82
C VAL A 68 -2.07 -3.67 21.37
N GLU A 69 -2.62 -4.17 22.48
CA GLU A 69 -3.82 -3.60 23.11
C GLU A 69 -3.54 -2.24 23.76
N ALA A 70 -2.30 -2.00 24.19
CA ALA A 70 -1.85 -0.70 24.66
C ALA A 70 -1.67 0.31 23.51
N TYR A 71 -1.45 -0.16 22.29
CA TYR A 71 -1.39 0.69 21.10
C TYR A 71 -2.81 1.20 20.77
N GLU A 72 -2.95 2.53 20.73
CA GLU A 72 -4.15 3.26 20.30
C GLU A 72 -5.43 3.24 21.17
N GLY A 73 -5.41 2.70 22.39
CA GLY A 73 -6.47 2.93 23.38
C GLY A 73 -7.89 2.68 22.85
N THR A 74 -8.31 1.41 22.80
CA THR A 74 -9.69 0.91 22.55
C THR A 74 -10.25 0.96 21.12
N GLY A 75 -9.65 1.69 20.17
CA GLY A 75 -10.20 1.83 18.81
C GLY A 75 -9.94 0.70 17.81
N LEU A 76 -9.00 -0.21 18.09
CA LEU A 76 -8.60 -1.26 17.15
C LEU A 76 -9.65 -2.38 17.05
N GLY A 77 -9.96 -2.79 15.82
CA GLY A 77 -10.72 -4.00 15.56
C GLY A 77 -10.00 -5.26 16.04
N GLU A 78 -10.74 -6.36 16.19
CA GLU A 78 -10.11 -7.64 16.51
C GLU A 78 -9.17 -8.11 15.38
N ASP A 79 -9.55 -7.88 14.14
CA ASP A 79 -8.74 -8.20 12.96
C ASP A 79 -7.41 -7.44 12.94
N ASP A 80 -7.44 -6.15 13.27
CA ASP A 80 -6.24 -5.32 13.44
C ASP A 80 -5.29 -5.92 14.50
N ARG A 81 -5.82 -6.24 15.69
CA ARG A 81 -5.03 -6.81 16.79
C ARG A 81 -4.37 -8.13 16.41
N LEU A 82 -5.12 -9.03 15.78
CA LEU A 82 -4.63 -10.34 15.37
C LEU A 82 -3.55 -10.24 14.28
N ALA A 83 -3.74 -9.34 13.30
CA ALA A 83 -2.77 -9.13 12.23
C ALA A 83 -1.47 -8.48 12.75
N MET A 84 -1.57 -7.47 13.62
CA MET A 84 -0.41 -6.86 14.28
C MET A 84 0.35 -7.88 15.14
N LEU A 85 -0.37 -8.70 15.91
CA LEU A 85 0.23 -9.76 16.71
C LEU A 85 1.01 -10.75 15.84
N ALA A 86 0.44 -11.18 14.70
CA ALA A 86 1.13 -12.08 13.77
C ALA A 86 2.47 -11.52 13.29
N ILE A 87 2.50 -10.24 12.91
CA ILE A 87 3.71 -9.54 12.47
C ILE A 87 4.75 -9.48 13.60
N LEU A 88 4.33 -9.12 14.82
CA LEU A 88 5.22 -9.04 15.98
C LEU A 88 5.83 -10.40 16.35
N MET A 89 5.07 -11.48 16.24
CA MET A 89 5.58 -12.83 16.47
C MET A 89 6.68 -13.20 15.46
N HIS A 90 6.51 -12.85 14.20
CA HIS A 90 7.53 -13.03 13.17
C HIS A 90 8.76 -12.13 13.38
N ARG A 91 8.56 -10.87 13.79
CA ARG A 91 9.66 -9.96 14.16
C ARG A 91 10.44 -10.48 15.36
N TYR A 92 9.76 -11.02 16.37
CA TYR A 92 10.39 -11.67 17.53
C TYR A 92 11.26 -12.85 17.09
N ALA A 93 10.69 -13.78 16.32
CA ALA A 93 11.40 -14.98 15.87
C ALA A 93 12.66 -14.68 15.02
N LYS A 94 12.67 -13.60 14.22
CA LYS A 94 13.85 -13.16 13.47
C LYS A 94 14.94 -12.48 14.34
N ARG A 95 14.63 -12.08 15.57
CA ARG A 95 15.51 -11.29 16.45
C ARG A 95 16.09 -12.08 17.61
N ILE A 96 15.64 -13.29 17.83
CA ILE A 96 16.21 -14.20 18.82
C ILE A 96 17.35 -15.01 18.20
N PRO A 97 18.43 -15.28 18.95
CA PRO A 97 19.45 -16.21 18.50
C PRO A 97 18.84 -17.59 18.29
N GLN A 98 19.25 -18.28 17.21
CA GLN A 98 18.91 -19.69 16.99
C GLN A 98 19.40 -20.49 18.20
N THR A 99 18.48 -20.89 19.07
CA THR A 99 18.81 -21.57 20.32
C THR A 99 19.31 -22.97 19.99
N GLY A 100 20.45 -23.36 20.57
CA GLY A 100 20.99 -24.71 20.42
C GLY A 100 20.00 -25.75 20.95
N LEU A 101 20.17 -27.01 20.52
CA LEU A 101 19.28 -28.16 20.78
C LEU A 101 18.92 -28.40 22.28
N PHE A 102 19.61 -27.76 23.22
CA PHE A 102 19.51 -27.98 24.67
C PHE A 102 18.86 -26.83 25.46
N SER A 103 18.22 -25.87 24.78
CA SER A 103 17.60 -24.70 25.41
C SER A 103 16.09 -24.69 25.22
N GLU A 104 15.43 -25.75 25.69
CA GLU A 104 14.00 -25.99 25.45
C GLU A 104 13.05 -25.04 26.23
N ASN A 105 13.56 -24.20 27.14
CA ASN A 105 12.75 -23.32 28.00
C ASN A 105 13.25 -21.87 28.10
N ALA A 106 14.17 -21.44 27.23
CA ALA A 106 14.56 -20.03 27.22
C ALA A 106 13.51 -19.23 26.44
N ASP A 107 12.92 -18.20 27.06
CA ASP A 107 12.22 -17.10 26.38
C ASP A 107 13.23 -15.95 26.20
N PRO A 108 14.17 -16.06 25.25
CA PRO A 108 15.25 -15.09 25.13
C PRO A 108 14.69 -13.71 24.80
N ASP A 109 15.35 -12.70 25.34
CA ASP A 109 15.06 -11.33 24.95
C ASP A 109 15.54 -11.07 23.51
N PRO A 110 14.76 -10.35 22.71
CA PRO A 110 15.12 -10.07 21.33
C PRO A 110 16.34 -9.15 21.29
N SER A 111 17.22 -9.37 20.30
CA SER A 111 18.40 -8.53 20.06
C SER A 111 18.09 -7.04 19.84
N ARG A 112 16.85 -6.70 19.47
CA ARG A 112 16.34 -5.33 19.35
C ARG A 112 14.90 -5.24 19.89
N PRO A 113 14.54 -4.16 20.60
CA PRO A 113 13.18 -3.95 21.12
C PRO A 113 12.12 -4.07 20.03
N LEU A 114 11.04 -4.79 20.32
CA LEU A 114 9.86 -4.85 19.47
C LEU A 114 8.99 -3.65 19.80
N ALA A 115 8.98 -2.65 18.92
CA ALA A 115 8.06 -1.53 19.02
C ALA A 115 6.74 -1.89 18.35
N VAL A 116 5.64 -1.60 19.03
CA VAL A 116 4.32 -1.50 18.42
C VAL A 116 4.12 -0.05 18.04
N ASP A 117 4.15 0.23 16.74
CA ASP A 117 4.10 1.58 16.19
C ASP A 117 3.18 1.63 14.96
N SER A 118 3.04 2.82 14.38
CA SER A 118 2.25 3.02 13.16
C SER A 118 2.76 2.19 11.99
N SER A 119 4.04 1.80 11.95
CA SER A 119 4.58 0.94 10.90
C SER A 119 4.00 -0.48 10.96
N VAL A 120 3.81 -1.03 12.16
CA VAL A 120 3.19 -2.35 12.38
C VAL A 120 1.71 -2.30 12.06
N PHE A 121 1.05 -1.21 12.41
CA PHE A 121 -0.37 -1.01 12.11
C PHE A 121 -0.62 -0.91 10.60
N GLU A 122 0.12 -0.07 9.88
CA GLU A 122 -0.06 0.04 8.43
C GLU A 122 0.30 -1.26 7.70
N ALA A 123 1.33 -1.97 8.17
CA ALA A 123 1.65 -3.31 7.67
C ALA A 123 0.48 -4.28 7.87
N SER A 124 -0.15 -4.27 9.06
CA SER A 124 -1.26 -5.17 9.37
C SER A 124 -2.45 -4.92 8.45
N ARG A 125 -2.76 -3.65 8.16
CA ARG A 125 -3.79 -3.25 7.19
C ARG A 125 -3.50 -3.79 5.79
N LEU A 126 -2.26 -3.66 5.31
CA LEU A 126 -1.87 -4.19 4.01
C LEU A 126 -1.99 -5.72 3.95
N HIS A 127 -1.57 -6.42 5.01
CA HIS A 127 -1.74 -7.88 5.11
C HIS A 127 -3.21 -8.30 5.12
N LEU A 128 -4.07 -7.60 5.86
CA LEU A 128 -5.52 -7.85 5.91
C LEU A 128 -6.18 -7.62 4.55
N PHE A 129 -5.75 -6.59 3.83
CA PHE A 129 -6.20 -6.31 2.48
C PHE A 129 -5.89 -7.45 1.52
N HIS A 130 -4.63 -7.89 1.42
CA HIS A 130 -4.24 -8.97 0.50
C HIS A 130 -4.74 -10.36 0.92
N SER A 131 -4.82 -10.63 2.22
CA SER A 131 -5.20 -11.97 2.71
C SER A 131 -6.72 -12.17 2.82
N TYR A 132 -7.47 -11.10 3.06
CA TYR A 132 -8.91 -11.18 3.36
C TYR A 132 -9.77 -10.21 2.57
N GLY A 133 -9.20 -9.36 1.72
CA GLY A 133 -9.94 -8.35 0.96
C GLY A 133 -10.55 -7.28 1.85
N ARG A 134 -9.93 -6.96 3.00
CA ARG A 134 -10.36 -5.83 3.83
C ARG A 134 -10.11 -4.53 3.07
N PRO A 135 -11.09 -3.61 2.91
CA PRO A 135 -10.90 -2.37 2.17
C PRO A 135 -9.66 -1.60 2.65
N TYR A 136 -8.88 -1.07 1.70
CA TYR A 136 -7.59 -0.44 2.00
C TYR A 136 -7.53 1.00 1.49
N TYR A 137 -8.13 1.28 0.34
CA TYR A 137 -8.18 2.62 -0.27
C TYR A 137 -9.55 3.27 -0.06
N PHE A 138 -9.66 4.21 0.86
CA PHE A 138 -10.92 4.91 1.09
C PHE A 138 -10.66 6.24 1.79
N GLY A 139 -11.61 7.15 1.64
CA GLY A 139 -11.48 8.50 2.16
C GLY A 139 -10.87 9.48 1.18
N ILE A 140 -11.00 10.76 1.52
CA ILE A 140 -10.47 11.84 0.69
C ILE A 140 -8.94 11.88 0.67
N ASP A 141 -8.29 11.45 1.76
CA ASP A 141 -6.84 11.53 1.88
C ASP A 141 -6.17 10.47 1.00
N ASP A 142 -6.67 9.23 1.00
CA ASP A 142 -6.22 8.18 0.07
C ASP A 142 -6.49 8.56 -1.40
N LEU A 143 -7.63 9.22 -1.69
CA LEU A 143 -7.90 9.75 -3.03
C LEU A 143 -6.86 10.81 -3.44
N CYS A 144 -6.47 11.69 -2.53
CA CYS A 144 -5.44 12.70 -2.79
C CYS A 144 -4.07 12.05 -3.01
N ASP A 145 -3.67 11.13 -2.14
CA ASP A 145 -2.39 10.42 -2.23
C ASP A 145 -2.30 9.58 -3.52
N ALA A 146 -3.37 8.88 -3.88
CA ALA A 146 -3.48 8.11 -5.12
C ALA A 146 -3.45 8.97 -6.40
N SER A 147 -3.66 10.28 -6.28
CA SER A 147 -3.58 11.20 -7.40
C SER A 147 -2.15 11.70 -7.66
N SER A 148 -1.20 11.42 -6.76
CA SER A 148 0.23 11.75 -6.93
C SER A 148 0.47 13.20 -7.39
N GLU A 149 -0.23 14.16 -6.75
CA GLU A 149 -0.17 15.60 -7.06
C GLU A 149 -0.64 15.97 -8.49
N ASN A 150 -1.20 15.03 -9.25
CA ASN A 150 -1.76 15.25 -10.57
C ASN A 150 -3.26 15.56 -10.48
N ALA A 151 -3.63 16.79 -10.83
CA ALA A 151 -5.00 17.27 -10.79
C ALA A 151 -5.94 16.53 -11.75
N GLU A 152 -5.46 16.09 -12.92
CA GLU A 152 -6.26 15.31 -13.87
C GLU A 152 -6.53 13.90 -13.32
N GLN A 153 -5.53 13.23 -12.74
CA GLN A 153 -5.71 11.93 -12.09
C GLN A 153 -6.72 12.04 -10.94
N PHE A 154 -6.61 13.10 -10.13
CA PHE A 154 -7.58 13.39 -9.07
C PHE A 154 -9.00 13.51 -9.61
N LEU A 155 -9.23 14.34 -10.63
CA LEU A 155 -10.57 14.51 -11.20
C LEU A 155 -11.12 13.19 -11.76
N ARG A 156 -10.28 12.39 -12.41
CA ARG A 156 -10.71 11.12 -13.01
C ARG A 156 -11.01 10.02 -11.97
N LEU A 157 -10.31 10.00 -10.84
CA LEU A 157 -10.58 9.13 -9.70
C LEU A 157 -11.79 9.63 -8.88
N ALA A 158 -11.91 10.94 -8.66
CA ALA A 158 -13.06 11.53 -7.99
C ALA A 158 -14.36 11.31 -8.78
N ALA A 159 -14.31 11.43 -10.11
CA ALA A 159 -15.48 11.29 -10.98
C ALA A 159 -16.22 9.96 -10.76
N ILE A 160 -15.50 8.83 -10.68
CA ILE A 160 -16.15 7.52 -10.49
C ILE A 160 -16.84 7.40 -9.12
N LEU A 161 -16.29 8.04 -8.08
CA LEU A 161 -16.90 8.08 -6.75
C LEU A 161 -18.14 8.98 -6.76
N VAL A 162 -18.05 10.16 -7.38
CA VAL A 162 -19.17 11.10 -7.48
C VAL A 162 -20.32 10.51 -8.30
N GLU A 163 -20.04 9.83 -9.41
CA GLU A 163 -21.06 9.13 -10.21
C GLU A 163 -21.77 8.03 -9.40
N ALA A 164 -21.03 7.27 -8.60
CA ALA A 164 -21.61 6.26 -7.72
C ALA A 164 -22.52 6.89 -6.64
N ILE A 165 -22.11 8.01 -6.05
CA ILE A 165 -22.92 8.75 -5.08
C ILE A 165 -24.18 9.32 -5.75
N ALA A 166 -24.05 9.93 -6.93
CA ALA A 166 -25.17 10.48 -7.70
C ALA A 166 -26.22 9.39 -7.99
N THR A 167 -25.77 8.20 -8.41
CA THR A 167 -26.63 7.05 -8.66
C THR A 167 -27.38 6.62 -7.39
N ARG A 168 -26.73 6.63 -6.22
CA ARG A 168 -27.38 6.32 -4.93
C ARG A 168 -28.43 7.36 -4.57
N LEU A 169 -28.10 8.64 -4.74
CA LEU A 169 -28.99 9.77 -4.50
C LEU A 169 -30.26 9.73 -5.37
N ILE A 170 -30.12 9.35 -6.64
CA ILE A 170 -31.26 9.15 -7.56
C ILE A 170 -32.16 8.01 -7.06
N ARG A 171 -31.57 6.96 -6.50
CA ARG A 171 -32.27 5.79 -5.94
C ARG A 171 -32.78 6.01 -4.51
N GLY A 172 -32.72 7.23 -3.97
CA GLY A 172 -33.17 7.55 -2.62
C GLY A 172 -32.33 6.92 -1.49
N ARG A 173 -31.07 6.54 -1.77
CA ARG A 173 -30.12 5.99 -0.79
C ARG A 173 -29.25 7.11 -0.18
N PRO A 174 -28.60 6.86 0.97
CA PRO A 174 -27.64 7.80 1.55
C PRO A 174 -26.52 8.18 0.58
N ALA A 175 -26.10 9.45 0.65
CA ALA A 175 -25.09 10.05 -0.21
C ALA A 175 -23.65 9.65 0.13
N SER A 176 -23.45 8.66 1.00
CA SER A 176 -22.13 8.16 1.40
C SER A 176 -21.80 6.85 0.68
N LEU A 177 -20.51 6.67 0.39
CA LEU A 177 -19.95 5.40 -0.09
C LEU A 177 -19.26 4.69 1.06
N ARG A 178 -19.56 3.41 1.24
CA ARG A 178 -18.84 2.56 2.19
C ARG A 178 -17.40 2.34 1.76
N SER A 179 -16.50 1.99 2.68
CA SER A 179 -15.07 1.83 2.37
C SER A 179 -14.83 0.68 1.38
N ASP A 180 -15.65 -0.37 1.41
CA ASP A 180 -15.62 -1.45 0.40
C ASP A 180 -15.98 -0.98 -1.02
N GLU A 181 -16.99 -0.13 -1.14
CA GLU A 181 -17.39 0.49 -2.40
C GLU A 181 -16.30 1.43 -2.93
N GLN A 182 -15.71 2.26 -2.06
CA GLN A 182 -14.65 3.19 -2.42
C GLN A 182 -13.39 2.45 -2.93
N ASP A 183 -12.90 1.47 -2.17
CA ASP A 183 -11.72 0.67 -2.53
C ASP A 183 -11.90 0.00 -3.90
N ARG A 184 -13.04 -0.68 -4.07
CA ARG A 184 -13.36 -1.38 -5.31
C ARG A 184 -13.39 -0.43 -6.51
N LEU A 185 -14.11 0.70 -6.39
CA LEU A 185 -14.24 1.66 -7.50
C LEU A 185 -12.90 2.30 -7.87
N LEU A 186 -12.07 2.66 -6.88
CA LEU A 186 -10.74 3.21 -7.12
C LEU A 186 -9.82 2.22 -7.83
N ARG A 187 -9.84 0.95 -7.40
CA ARG A 187 -9.01 -0.11 -8.01
C ARG A 187 -9.48 -0.48 -9.42
N GLU A 188 -10.78 -0.59 -9.64
CA GLU A 188 -11.36 -0.80 -10.98
C GLU A 188 -10.99 0.35 -11.92
N ARG A 189 -11.08 1.60 -11.44
CA ARG A 189 -10.69 2.78 -12.20
C ARG A 189 -9.20 2.77 -12.54
N ALA A 190 -8.34 2.46 -11.58
CA ALA A 190 -6.90 2.34 -11.80
C ALA A 190 -6.56 1.24 -12.81
N ALA A 191 -7.25 0.09 -12.76
CA ALA A 191 -7.10 -0.98 -13.73
C ALA A 191 -7.50 -0.55 -15.15
N SER A 192 -8.62 0.16 -15.30
CA SER A 192 -9.02 0.74 -16.59
C SER A 192 -7.95 1.68 -17.13
N PHE A 193 -7.41 2.58 -16.28
CA PHE A 193 -6.36 3.51 -16.69
C PHE A 193 -5.14 2.81 -17.29
N ILE A 194 -4.61 1.78 -16.62
CA ILE A 194 -3.42 1.05 -17.08
C ILE A 194 -3.72 0.25 -18.36
N LYS A 195 -4.93 -0.31 -18.45
CA LYS A 195 -5.40 -1.01 -19.66
C LYS A 195 -5.50 -0.05 -20.85
N ASP A 196 -6.01 1.15 -20.62
CA ASP A 196 -6.26 2.17 -21.65
C ASP A 196 -5.01 3.00 -22.00
N TRP A 197 -3.85 2.70 -21.40
CA TRP A 197 -2.58 3.32 -21.75
C TRP A 197 -2.28 3.14 -23.24
N ASN A 198 -2.17 4.28 -23.92
CA ASN A 198 -1.92 4.36 -25.35
C ASN A 198 -0.97 5.53 -25.63
N PHE A 199 0.29 5.36 -25.24
CA PHE A 199 1.37 6.33 -25.45
C PHE A 199 2.64 5.59 -25.90
N PRO A 200 3.64 6.25 -26.48
CA PRO A 200 4.83 5.54 -26.97
C PRO A 200 5.51 4.70 -25.88
N GLN A 201 5.85 3.45 -26.21
CA GLN A 201 6.42 2.46 -25.27
C GLN A 201 5.51 2.05 -24.09
N PHE A 202 4.19 2.24 -24.17
CA PHE A 202 3.29 1.87 -23.08
C PHE A 202 3.42 0.40 -22.62
N ASP A 203 3.69 -0.55 -23.52
CA ASP A 203 3.89 -1.96 -23.15
C ASP A 203 5.15 -2.19 -22.30
N HIS A 204 6.24 -1.49 -22.62
CA HIS A 204 7.48 -1.53 -21.84
C HIS A 204 7.29 -0.87 -20.48
N VAL A 205 6.60 0.28 -20.43
CA VAL A 205 6.24 0.95 -19.17
C VAL A 205 5.34 0.06 -18.32
N ARG A 206 4.34 -0.60 -18.92
CA ARG A 206 3.46 -1.54 -18.20
C ARG A 206 4.25 -2.69 -17.60
N THR A 207 5.17 -3.28 -18.35
CA THR A 207 5.99 -4.40 -17.85
C THR A 207 6.94 -3.96 -16.74
N LEU A 208 7.59 -2.80 -16.89
CA LEU A 208 8.46 -2.23 -15.87
C LEU A 208 7.68 -1.96 -14.57
N VAL A 209 6.50 -1.36 -14.67
CA VAL A 209 5.63 -1.07 -13.52
C VAL A 209 5.15 -2.36 -12.85
N ASP A 210 4.70 -3.35 -13.63
CA ASP A 210 4.27 -4.67 -13.13
C ASP A 210 5.39 -5.35 -12.34
N LEU A 211 6.60 -5.32 -12.86
CA LEU A 211 7.77 -5.88 -12.20
C LEU A 211 8.05 -5.21 -10.85
N ILE A 212 8.20 -3.88 -10.84
CA ILE A 212 8.48 -3.13 -9.63
C ILE A 212 7.37 -3.36 -8.61
N ALA A 213 6.11 -3.35 -9.05
CA ALA A 213 4.97 -3.54 -8.17
C ALA A 213 4.95 -4.94 -7.54
N LYS A 214 5.19 -6.00 -8.33
CA LYS A 214 5.26 -7.38 -7.82
C LYS A 214 6.37 -7.57 -6.80
N GLN A 215 7.55 -7.02 -7.05
CA GLN A 215 8.66 -7.12 -6.10
C GLN A 215 8.39 -6.33 -4.82
N CYS A 216 7.91 -5.09 -4.95
CA CYS A 216 7.48 -4.27 -3.82
C CYS A 216 6.43 -5.00 -2.97
N LEU A 217 5.43 -5.59 -3.61
CA LEU A 217 4.37 -6.32 -2.92
C LEU A 217 4.90 -7.56 -2.20
N ALA A 218 5.76 -8.34 -2.87
CA ALA A 218 6.35 -9.55 -2.29
C ALA A 218 7.13 -9.24 -1.00
N VAL A 219 7.95 -8.19 -1.02
CA VAL A 219 8.72 -7.75 0.17
C VAL A 219 7.80 -7.17 1.25
N SER A 220 6.77 -6.41 0.86
CA SER A 220 5.82 -5.80 1.79
C SER A 220 4.99 -6.83 2.56
N LEU A 221 4.68 -7.97 1.92
CA LEU A 221 3.93 -9.07 2.50
C LEU A 221 4.79 -10.12 3.20
N GLU A 222 6.10 -9.86 3.38
CA GLU A 222 6.92 -10.71 4.23
C GLU A 222 6.31 -10.77 5.65
N PRO A 223 6.26 -11.95 6.30
CA PRO A 223 5.52 -12.09 7.57
C PRO A 223 5.98 -11.20 8.72
N ASN A 224 7.23 -10.71 8.70
CA ASN A 224 7.75 -9.79 9.70
C ASN A 224 7.57 -8.30 9.32
N ALA A 225 7.04 -8.01 8.13
CA ALA A 225 6.80 -6.69 7.57
C ALA A 225 7.92 -5.70 7.92
N TRP A 226 9.16 -6.02 7.56
CA TRP A 226 10.33 -5.25 8.01
C TRP A 226 10.38 -3.85 7.41
N ILE A 227 9.71 -3.63 6.29
CA ILE A 227 9.58 -2.33 5.62
C ILE A 227 8.37 -1.51 6.11
N GLY A 228 7.73 -1.93 7.20
CA GLY A 228 6.62 -1.19 7.80
C GLY A 228 5.40 -1.15 6.88
N ALA A 229 4.93 0.05 6.55
CA ALA A 229 3.73 0.27 5.74
C ALA A 229 3.78 -0.38 4.33
N GLY A 230 4.96 -0.79 3.86
CA GLY A 230 5.17 -1.43 2.56
C GLY A 230 6.16 -0.65 1.70
N ALA A 231 6.58 -1.27 0.61
CA ALA A 231 7.36 -0.63 -0.45
C ALA A 231 6.45 -0.24 -1.62
N ASN A 232 6.80 0.86 -2.27
CA ASN A 232 6.20 1.29 -3.53
C ASN A 232 7.22 1.89 -4.51
N ALA A 233 8.51 1.77 -4.18
CA ALA A 233 9.59 2.29 -5.00
C ALA A 233 10.71 1.26 -5.17
N TYR A 234 11.43 1.38 -6.28
CA TYR A 234 12.65 0.62 -6.56
C TYR A 234 13.85 1.55 -6.50
N GLY A 235 14.80 1.29 -5.61
CA GLY A 235 16.02 2.09 -5.45
C GLY A 235 17.17 1.51 -6.22
N VAL A 236 17.76 2.32 -7.11
CA VAL A 236 19.05 2.06 -7.75
C VAL A 236 20.09 3.05 -7.22
N LEU A 237 21.37 2.69 -7.25
CA LEU A 237 22.41 3.63 -6.82
C LEU A 237 22.40 4.86 -7.73
N GLN A 238 22.55 6.05 -7.14
CA GLN A 238 22.52 7.31 -7.89
C GLN A 238 23.60 7.35 -8.98
N THR A 239 24.80 6.87 -8.67
CA THR A 239 25.94 6.79 -9.61
C THR A 239 25.71 5.79 -10.75
N GLU A 240 24.88 4.77 -10.52
CA GLU A 240 24.45 3.81 -11.53
C GLU A 240 23.39 4.44 -12.42
N PHE A 241 22.38 5.08 -11.83
CA PHE A 241 21.31 5.79 -12.53
C PHE A 241 21.83 6.87 -13.48
N GLU A 242 22.86 7.62 -13.07
CA GLU A 242 23.51 8.65 -13.90
C GLU A 242 24.09 8.09 -15.21
N ARG A 243 24.38 6.78 -15.27
CA ARG A 243 24.94 6.09 -16.44
C ARG A 243 23.87 5.39 -17.28
N ILE A 244 22.58 5.58 -16.97
CA ILE A 244 21.50 4.87 -17.67
C ILE A 244 21.51 5.09 -19.19
N ASN A 245 21.81 6.31 -19.65
CA ASN A 245 21.80 6.62 -21.07
C ASN A 245 22.95 5.96 -21.85
N THR A 246 24.02 5.55 -21.17
CA THR A 246 25.17 4.88 -21.80
C THR A 246 25.14 3.36 -21.61
N GLN A 247 24.66 2.89 -20.46
CA GLN A 247 24.60 1.47 -20.12
C GLN A 247 23.31 0.78 -20.60
N GLU A 248 22.17 1.46 -20.44
CA GLU A 248 20.83 0.89 -20.70
C GLU A 248 19.92 1.93 -21.40
N PRO A 249 20.25 2.36 -22.63
CA PRO A 249 19.56 3.46 -23.31
C PRO A 249 18.07 3.20 -23.55
N ASP A 250 17.68 1.94 -23.79
CA ASP A 250 16.28 1.55 -23.97
C ASP A 250 15.48 1.71 -22.67
N LEU A 251 16.04 1.29 -21.53
CA LEU A 251 15.44 1.51 -20.22
C LEU A 251 15.32 3.01 -19.91
N GLY A 252 16.35 3.80 -20.23
CA GLY A 252 16.31 5.26 -20.11
C GLY A 252 15.15 5.88 -20.90
N ARG A 253 14.90 5.39 -22.13
CA ARG A 253 13.77 5.83 -22.96
C ARG A 253 12.43 5.39 -22.37
N THR A 254 12.31 4.16 -21.87
CA THR A 254 11.10 3.68 -21.21
C THR A 254 10.77 4.51 -19.96
N LEU A 255 11.77 4.77 -19.11
CA LEU A 255 11.61 5.60 -17.92
C LEU A 255 11.20 7.03 -18.22
N LYS A 256 11.72 7.63 -19.32
CA LYS A 256 11.26 8.95 -19.76
C LYS A 256 9.76 8.98 -19.99
N TYR A 257 9.20 7.96 -20.65
CA TYR A 257 7.74 7.87 -20.84
C TYR A 257 7.01 7.54 -19.53
N ALA A 258 7.55 6.64 -18.71
CA ALA A 258 6.97 6.33 -17.40
C ALA A 258 6.80 7.58 -16.51
N VAL A 259 7.80 8.47 -16.51
CA VAL A 259 7.76 9.75 -15.79
C VAL A 259 6.80 10.73 -16.45
N ALA A 260 6.87 10.91 -17.77
CA ALA A 260 6.01 11.84 -18.50
C ALA A 260 4.51 11.55 -18.31
N TYR A 261 4.15 10.28 -18.13
CA TYR A 261 2.76 9.82 -17.94
C TYR A 261 2.41 9.49 -16.48
N ASN A 262 3.24 9.90 -15.50
CA ASN A 262 3.04 9.68 -14.06
C ASN A 262 2.81 8.21 -13.68
N ALA A 263 3.39 7.28 -14.43
CA ALA A 263 3.48 5.88 -14.03
C ALA A 263 4.57 5.69 -12.97
N ILE A 264 5.64 6.50 -13.02
CA ILE A 264 6.75 6.52 -12.07
C ILE A 264 7.12 7.98 -11.76
N THR A 265 7.50 8.26 -10.52
CA THR A 265 8.15 9.50 -10.08
C THR A 265 9.59 9.20 -9.71
N LEU A 266 10.53 10.01 -10.20
CA LEU A 266 11.93 9.91 -9.83
C LEU A 266 12.21 10.72 -8.56
N VAL A 267 12.85 10.09 -7.58
CA VAL A 267 13.36 10.75 -6.38
C VAL A 267 14.89 10.60 -6.38
N PRO A 268 15.62 11.52 -7.03
CA PRO A 268 17.08 11.48 -7.06
C PRO A 268 17.66 11.91 -5.70
N GLN A 269 18.94 11.59 -5.49
CA GLN A 269 19.71 12.02 -4.31
C GLN A 269 19.09 11.61 -2.97
N TYR A 270 18.42 10.45 -2.92
CA TYR A 270 17.81 9.93 -1.71
C TYR A 270 18.87 9.28 -0.81
N GLU A 271 19.17 9.89 0.32
CA GLU A 271 20.17 9.38 1.28
C GLU A 271 19.57 8.31 2.20
N CYS A 272 20.12 7.09 2.14
CA CYS A 272 19.69 6.00 3.02
C CYS A 272 20.80 4.95 3.17
N LYS A 273 20.98 4.43 4.39
CA LYS A 273 21.98 3.37 4.71
C LYS A 273 23.40 3.72 4.23
N ASN A 274 23.82 4.98 4.44
CA ASN A 274 25.13 5.51 4.00
C ASN A 274 25.38 5.40 2.48
N LYS A 275 24.30 5.37 1.68
CA LYS A 275 24.33 5.36 0.22
C LYS A 275 23.38 6.42 -0.32
N ILE A 276 23.61 6.83 -1.56
CA ILE A 276 22.76 7.76 -2.30
C ILE A 276 22.04 6.96 -3.39
N TRP A 277 20.71 7.04 -3.38
CA TRP A 277 19.84 6.30 -4.26
C TRP A 277 19.08 7.23 -5.20
N CYS A 278 18.74 6.73 -6.39
CA CYS A 278 17.65 7.25 -7.18
C CYS A 278 16.48 6.29 -7.05
N LEU A 279 15.35 6.76 -6.49
CA LEU A 279 14.16 5.94 -6.33
C LEU A 279 13.25 6.09 -7.55
N LEU A 280 12.80 4.96 -8.07
CA LEU A 280 11.72 4.84 -9.04
C LEU A 280 10.42 4.56 -8.26
N GLU A 281 9.77 5.62 -7.78
CA GLU A 281 8.52 5.50 -7.01
C GLU A 281 7.34 5.29 -7.96
N LEU A 282 6.53 4.27 -7.73
CA LEU A 282 5.34 4.05 -8.55
C LEU A 282 4.32 5.18 -8.36
N GLY A 283 3.66 5.58 -9.45
CA GLY A 283 2.54 6.52 -9.39
C GLY A 283 1.35 5.94 -8.63
N GLY A 284 0.44 6.81 -8.20
CA GLY A 284 -0.74 6.42 -7.43
C GLY A 284 -1.69 5.47 -8.18
N ILE A 285 -1.84 5.64 -9.49
CA ILE A 285 -2.61 4.70 -10.34
C ILE A 285 -2.01 3.28 -10.29
N PRO A 286 -0.71 3.05 -10.58
CA PRO A 286 -0.07 1.77 -10.31
C PRO A 286 -0.25 1.25 -8.88
N LYS A 287 -0.07 2.09 -7.86
CA LYS A 287 -0.23 1.69 -6.45
C LYS A 287 -1.64 1.12 -6.18
N LEU A 288 -2.69 1.82 -6.61
CA LEU A 288 -4.07 1.35 -6.51
C LEU A 288 -4.29 0.03 -7.25
N HIS A 289 -3.80 -0.07 -8.49
CA HIS A 289 -4.01 -1.25 -9.32
C HIS A 289 -3.41 -2.52 -8.70
N TYR A 290 -2.14 -2.43 -8.27
CA TYR A 290 -1.40 -3.56 -7.72
C TYR A 290 -1.62 -3.78 -6.22
N GLY A 291 -2.33 -2.89 -5.53
CA GLY A 291 -2.60 -3.07 -4.11
C GLY A 291 -1.42 -2.68 -3.21
N LEU A 292 -0.66 -1.66 -3.55
CA LEU A 292 0.49 -1.18 -2.78
C LEU A 292 0.12 -0.04 -1.80
N THR A 293 0.98 0.20 -0.83
CA THR A 293 0.83 1.35 0.07
C THR A 293 0.93 2.69 -0.68
N LEU A 294 0.06 3.63 -0.29
CA LEU A 294 0.14 5.03 -0.73
C LEU A 294 1.17 5.83 0.09
N LYS A 295 1.60 5.32 1.25
CA LYS A 295 2.61 5.97 2.09
C LYS A 295 3.97 5.97 1.41
N ARG A 296 4.68 7.09 1.48
CA ARG A 296 6.01 7.24 0.85
C ARG A 296 7.13 6.70 1.74
N GLY A 297 8.28 6.40 1.14
CA GLY A 297 9.54 6.13 1.83
C GLY A 297 9.97 4.66 1.90
N GLY A 298 9.07 3.71 1.64
CA GLY A 298 9.44 2.30 1.50
C GLY A 298 9.93 1.98 0.10
N PHE A 299 11.16 1.46 -0.02
CA PHE A 299 11.73 1.01 -1.28
C PHE A 299 12.48 -0.31 -1.16
N ILE A 300 12.54 -1.05 -2.27
CA ILE A 300 13.40 -2.22 -2.42
C ILE A 300 14.69 -1.84 -3.13
N GLU A 301 15.80 -2.46 -2.77
CA GLU A 301 17.11 -2.20 -3.36
C GLU A 301 17.34 -3.12 -4.56
N GLY A 302 17.90 -2.58 -5.64
CA GLY A 302 18.37 -3.38 -6.77
C GLY A 302 19.20 -2.56 -7.76
N THR A 303 19.37 -3.07 -8.97
CA THR A 303 20.26 -2.53 -10.01
C THR A 303 19.51 -2.14 -11.29
N LEU A 304 20.13 -1.30 -12.12
CA LEU A 304 19.65 -1.00 -13.48
C LEU A 304 19.69 -2.24 -14.36
N SER A 305 20.71 -3.09 -14.22
CA SER A 305 20.85 -4.30 -15.03
C SER A 305 19.68 -5.27 -14.81
N GLU A 306 19.26 -5.43 -13.55
CA GLU A 306 18.04 -6.20 -13.23
C GLU A 306 16.83 -5.60 -13.95
N LEU A 307 16.55 -4.30 -13.80
CA LEU A 307 15.42 -3.65 -14.48
C LEU A 307 15.48 -3.77 -16.01
N ALA A 308 16.67 -3.63 -16.59
CA ALA A 308 16.87 -3.71 -18.03
C ALA A 308 16.66 -5.12 -18.57
N SER A 309 17.05 -6.15 -17.81
CA SER A 309 16.84 -7.55 -18.21
C SER A 309 15.35 -7.87 -18.45
N TYR A 310 14.46 -7.26 -17.67
CA TYR A 310 13.01 -7.44 -17.81
C TYR A 310 12.43 -6.60 -18.96
N ASN A 311 13.00 -5.44 -19.22
CA ASN A 311 12.57 -4.58 -20.33
C ASN A 311 12.80 -5.28 -21.70
N ARG A 312 13.88 -6.07 -21.82
CA ARG A 312 14.24 -6.78 -23.06
C ARG A 312 13.39 -8.03 -23.32
N ASN A 313 12.87 -8.68 -22.28
CA ASN A 313 12.06 -9.91 -22.40
C ASN A 313 10.59 -9.64 -22.80
N SER A 314 10.22 -8.38 -23.05
CA SER A 314 8.86 -7.95 -23.42
C SER A 314 8.72 -7.62 -24.92
N ALA A 315 9.77 -7.89 -25.70
CA ALA A 315 9.84 -7.69 -27.15
C ALA A 315 9.56 -8.98 -27.93
#